data_AF-A0A3D4LTK6-F1
#
_entry.id   AF-A0A3D4LTK6-F1
#
_cell.length_a   1.000
_cell.length_b   1.000
_cell.length_c   1.000
_cell.angle_alpha   90.00
_cell.angle_beta   90.00
_cell.angle_gamma   90.00
#
_symmetry.space_group_name_H-M   'P 1'
#
loop_
_entity.id
_entity.type
_entity.pdbx_description
1 polymer ?
#
loop_
_entity_poly.entity_id
_entity_poly.type
_entity_poly.pdbx_seq_one_letter_code
_entity_poly.pdbx_strand_id
1 'polypeptide(L)'
;MKDKAVIAVLAAVLIVAAAVGGIFIKNQMKSSDSTGKQTTSMNTVDKTPLQRQSDEVLDKLSYCKRVLDKKKQGKKKKEELDNLWNSVNEIHAKSYAATMTQEEVDEEMTALTSYSQTVDELYQQNQKAIEKLKKQDEKEESQKNAKK
;
A
#
# COMPACT_ATOMS: atom_id res chain seq x y z
N MET A 1 -11.08 3.05 25.19
CA MET A 1 -11.03 4.06 24.10
C MET A 1 -10.14 3.63 22.92
N LYS A 2 -9.05 2.87 23.12
CA LYS A 2 -8.16 2.40 22.04
C LYS A 2 -8.85 1.50 21.00
N ASP A 3 -9.83 0.69 21.40
CA ASP A 3 -10.52 -0.21 20.46
C ASP A 3 -11.47 0.47 19.49
N LYS A 4 -11.99 1.66 19.85
CA LYS A 4 -12.94 2.41 19.02
C LYS A 4 -12.25 3.13 17.86
N ALA A 5 -11.02 3.61 18.06
CA ALA A 5 -10.24 4.30 17.02
C ALA A 5 -9.83 3.35 15.88
N VAL A 6 -9.47 2.10 16.20
CA VAL A 6 -9.14 1.07 15.20
C VAL A 6 -10.34 0.72 14.31
N ILE A 7 -11.56 0.79 14.85
CA ILE A 7 -12.81 0.41 14.15
C ILE A 7 -13.23 1.47 13.11
N ALA A 8 -12.96 2.76 13.37
CA ALA A 8 -13.34 3.82 12.45
C ALA A 8 -12.50 3.83 11.16
N VAL A 9 -11.21 3.48 11.26
CA VAL A 9 -10.26 3.56 10.14
C VAL A 9 -10.42 2.39 9.17
N LEU A 10 -10.55 1.15 9.68
CA LEU A 10 -10.72 -0.02 8.80
C LEU A 10 -12.06 0.00 8.05
N ALA A 11 -13.11 0.59 8.64
CA ALA A 11 -14.39 0.80 7.96
C ALA A 11 -14.31 1.85 6.83
N ALA A 12 -13.37 2.81 6.90
CA ALA A 12 -13.18 3.81 5.85
C ALA A 12 -12.53 3.20 4.59
N VAL A 13 -11.69 2.18 4.73
CA VAL A 13 -11.07 1.44 3.60
C VAL A 13 -12.11 0.82 2.67
N LEU A 14 -13.23 0.33 3.22
CA LEU A 14 -14.32 -0.27 2.45
C LEU A 14 -15.14 0.75 1.63
N ILE A 15 -15.18 2.02 2.04
CA ILE A 15 -15.99 3.04 1.37
C ILE A 15 -15.20 3.66 0.19
N VAL A 16 -13.88 3.75 0.30
CA VAL A 16 -13.05 4.40 -0.73
C VAL A 16 -12.89 3.53 -1.98
N ALA A 17 -12.82 2.20 -1.85
CA ALA A 17 -12.77 1.30 -3.01
C ALA A 17 -13.99 1.46 -3.94
N ALA A 18 -15.17 1.81 -3.40
CA ALA A 18 -16.37 2.10 -4.18
C ALA A 18 -16.39 3.52 -4.78
N ALA A 19 -15.68 4.48 -4.17
CA ALA A 19 -15.64 5.87 -4.64
C ALA A 19 -14.65 6.09 -5.79
N VAL A 20 -13.54 5.33 -5.84
CA VAL A 20 -12.56 5.43 -6.95
C VAL A 20 -13.16 4.93 -8.27
N GLY A 21 -14.08 3.95 -8.24
CA GLY A 21 -14.85 3.54 -9.42
C GLY A 21 -15.98 4.50 -9.85
N GLY A 22 -16.38 5.43 -8.98
CA GLY A 22 -17.54 6.32 -9.20
C GLY A 22 -17.20 7.69 -9.81
N ILE A 23 -15.95 8.14 -9.72
CA ILE A 23 -15.56 9.50 -10.17
C ILE A 23 -15.11 9.52 -11.65
N PHE A 24 -14.85 8.36 -12.27
CA PHE A 24 -14.33 8.32 -13.65
C PHE A 24 -15.39 8.53 -14.76
N ILE A 25 -16.69 8.49 -14.46
CA ILE A 25 -17.72 8.61 -15.52
C ILE A 25 -17.85 10.06 -16.07
N LYS A 26 -17.25 11.08 -15.43
CA LYS A 26 -17.52 12.49 -15.83
C LYS A 26 -16.42 13.21 -16.62
N ASN A 27 -15.34 12.56 -17.06
CA ASN A 27 -14.32 13.26 -17.87
C ASN A 27 -14.05 12.70 -19.27
N GLN A 28 -14.79 11.69 -19.72
CA GLN A 28 -14.76 11.16 -21.10
C GLN A 28 -15.61 11.99 -22.08
N MET A 29 -15.61 13.32 -21.95
CA MET A 29 -16.25 14.19 -22.94
C MET A 29 -15.56 15.55 -23.04
N LYS A 30 -14.36 15.54 -23.63
CA LYS A 30 -13.87 16.54 -24.60
C LYS A 30 -12.38 16.34 -24.83
N SER A 31 -12.04 15.77 -25.97
CA SER A 31 -11.54 16.55 -27.11
C SER A 31 -11.10 15.60 -28.21
N SER A 32 -11.74 15.76 -29.37
CA SER A 32 -11.31 15.17 -30.63
C SER A 32 -10.11 15.94 -31.20
N ASP A 33 -9.41 15.25 -32.10
CA ASP A 33 -8.40 15.71 -33.06
C ASP A 33 -6.95 15.87 -32.58
N SER A 34 -6.12 14.90 -32.96
CA SER A 34 -5.06 15.19 -33.94
C SER A 34 -4.53 13.90 -34.58
N THR A 35 -4.65 13.82 -35.90
CA THR A 35 -3.99 12.82 -36.74
C THR A 35 -2.51 13.16 -36.81
N GLY A 36 -1.71 12.57 -35.92
CA GLY A 36 -0.25 12.56 -36.01
C GLY A 36 0.22 11.12 -36.00
N LYS A 37 0.97 10.70 -37.03
CA LYS A 37 1.67 9.42 -37.03
C LYS A 37 2.68 9.42 -35.88
N GLN A 38 2.27 8.97 -34.70
CA GLN A 38 3.18 8.69 -33.61
C GLN A 38 3.87 7.37 -33.93
N THR A 39 5.13 7.45 -34.30
CA THR A 39 6.06 6.36 -34.03
C THR A 39 5.95 6.10 -32.53
N THR A 40 5.24 5.03 -32.15
CA THR A 40 5.13 4.58 -30.76
C THR A 40 6.50 4.07 -30.34
N SER A 41 7.40 5.01 -30.04
CA SER A 41 8.46 4.79 -29.07
C SER A 41 7.81 4.10 -27.88
N MET A 42 8.19 2.86 -27.58
CA MET A 42 7.96 2.27 -26.26
C MET A 42 8.67 3.18 -25.26
N ASN A 43 8.03 4.28 -24.89
CA ASN A 43 8.45 5.10 -23.78
C ASN A 43 8.25 4.19 -22.57
N THR A 44 9.34 3.60 -22.09
CA THR A 44 9.34 2.86 -20.84
C THR A 44 8.89 3.84 -19.76
N VAL A 45 7.67 3.65 -19.26
CA VAL A 45 7.10 4.44 -18.18
C VAL A 45 8.03 4.32 -16.96
N ASP A 46 8.41 5.46 -16.38
CA ASP A 46 9.22 5.46 -15.16
C ASP A 46 8.37 5.05 -13.96
N LYS A 47 8.60 3.82 -13.49
CA LYS A 47 7.91 3.23 -12.33
C LYS A 47 8.69 3.41 -11.04
N THR A 48 9.86 4.03 -11.06
CA THR A 48 10.71 4.20 -9.88
C THR A 48 9.96 4.86 -8.70
N PRO A 49 9.09 5.88 -8.92
CA PRO A 49 8.29 6.44 -7.83
C PRO A 49 7.33 5.42 -7.21
N LEU A 50 6.62 4.65 -8.04
CA LEU A 50 5.67 3.63 -7.61
C LEU A 50 6.36 2.49 -6.86
N GLN A 51 7.51 2.03 -7.36
CA GLN A 51 8.34 1.02 -6.70
C GLN A 51 8.75 1.49 -5.31
N ARG A 52 9.39 2.66 -5.22
CA ARG A 52 9.87 3.22 -3.93
C ARG A 52 8.72 3.38 -2.93
N GLN A 53 7.61 3.96 -3.35
CA GLN A 53 6.48 4.17 -2.44
C GLN A 53 5.89 2.82 -2.02
N SER A 54 5.82 1.83 -2.92
CA SER A 54 5.27 0.51 -2.59
C SER A 54 6.15 -0.22 -1.58
N ASP A 55 7.47 -0.12 -1.72
CA ASP A 55 8.45 -0.69 -0.79
C ASP A 55 8.29 -0.08 0.61
N GLU A 56 8.19 1.25 0.71
CA GLU A 56 8.03 1.96 1.97
C GLU A 56 6.72 1.60 2.68
N VAL A 57 5.61 1.53 1.92
CA VAL A 57 4.30 1.18 2.47
C VAL A 57 4.28 -0.29 2.91
N LEU A 58 4.86 -1.20 2.11
CA LEU A 58 4.92 -2.62 2.42
C LEU A 58 5.80 -2.88 3.66
N ASP A 59 6.93 -2.19 3.82
CA ASP A 59 7.78 -2.29 5.01
C ASP A 59 7.00 -1.91 6.27
N LYS A 60 6.37 -0.74 6.29
CA LYS A 60 5.53 -0.28 7.42
C LYS A 60 4.41 -1.26 7.72
N LEU A 61 3.72 -1.74 6.68
CA LEU A 61 2.61 -2.68 6.82
C LEU A 61 3.07 -4.04 7.36
N SER A 62 4.28 -4.49 7.02
CA SER A 62 4.86 -5.73 7.56
C SER A 62 5.01 -5.67 9.08
N TYR A 63 5.49 -4.54 9.62
CA TYR A 63 5.60 -4.32 11.05
C TYR A 63 4.22 -4.24 11.72
N CYS A 64 3.26 -3.54 11.11
CA CYS A 64 1.88 -3.50 11.57
C CYS A 64 1.29 -4.91 11.65
N LYS A 65 1.43 -5.72 10.60
CA LYS A 65 0.93 -7.09 10.55
C LYS A 65 1.52 -7.95 11.66
N ARG A 66 2.84 -7.96 11.81
CA ARG A 66 3.52 -8.72 12.89
C ARG A 66 3.07 -8.33 14.29
N VAL A 67 2.83 -7.04 14.55
CA VAL A 67 2.32 -6.58 15.84
C VAL A 67 0.86 -6.99 16.05
N LEU A 68 0.04 -6.88 15.00
CA LEU A 68 -1.38 -7.15 15.06
C LEU A 68 -1.68 -8.66 15.12
N ASP A 69 -0.88 -9.50 14.47
CA ASP A 69 -0.97 -10.96 14.57
C ASP A 69 -0.66 -11.47 15.98
N LYS A 70 0.25 -10.79 16.70
CA LYS A 70 0.52 -11.08 18.12
C LYS A 70 -0.65 -10.69 19.02
N LYS A 71 -1.54 -9.80 18.57
CA LYS A 71 -2.75 -9.42 19.30
C LYS A 71 -3.87 -10.38 18.89
N LYS A 72 -4.67 -10.84 19.85
CA LYS A 72 -5.90 -11.59 19.54
C LYS A 72 -6.93 -10.63 18.93
N GLN A 73 -6.87 -10.43 17.62
CA GLN A 73 -7.85 -9.64 16.89
C GLN A 73 -9.12 -10.45 16.64
N GLY A 74 -10.27 -9.76 16.57
CA GLY A 74 -11.49 -10.36 16.07
C GLY A 74 -11.38 -10.69 14.58
N LYS A 75 -12.12 -11.71 14.12
CA LYS A 75 -12.09 -12.21 12.73
C LYS A 75 -12.15 -11.10 11.67
N LYS A 76 -13.06 -10.13 11.84
CA LYS A 76 -13.24 -9.00 10.91
C LYS A 76 -11.99 -8.14 10.75
N LYS A 77 -11.31 -7.80 11.86
CA LYS A 77 -10.10 -6.96 11.82
C LYS A 77 -8.94 -7.68 11.15
N LYS A 78 -8.85 -9.00 11.35
CA LYS A 78 -7.86 -9.82 10.67
C LYS A 78 -8.10 -9.83 9.16
N GLU A 79 -9.35 -10.00 8.74
CA GLU A 79 -9.74 -9.97 7.32
C GLU A 79 -9.47 -8.60 6.69
N GLU A 80 -9.78 -7.50 7.36
CA GLU A 80 -9.47 -6.14 6.88
C GLU A 80 -7.95 -5.90 6.73
N LEU A 81 -7.15 -6.40 7.69
CA LEU A 81 -5.70 -6.33 7.63
C LEU A 81 -5.11 -7.21 6.51
N ASP A 82 -5.67 -8.40 6.30
CA ASP A 82 -5.28 -9.30 5.21
C ASP A 82 -5.66 -8.70 3.84
N ASN A 83 -6.81 -8.04 3.74
CA ASN A 83 -7.20 -7.32 2.52
C ASN A 83 -6.25 -6.16 2.22
N LEU A 84 -5.93 -5.32 3.22
CA LEU A 84 -4.96 -4.24 3.06
C LEU A 84 -3.58 -4.77 2.62
N TRP A 85 -3.14 -5.88 3.22
CA TRP A 85 -1.91 -6.57 2.83
C TRP A 85 -1.92 -6.99 1.37
N ASN A 86 -2.99 -7.67 0.94
CA ASN A 86 -3.11 -8.17 -0.42
C ASN A 86 -3.14 -7.01 -1.43
N SER A 87 -3.89 -5.95 -1.14
CA SER A 87 -3.96 -4.77 -2.01
C SER A 87 -2.59 -4.09 -2.16
N VAL A 88 -1.89 -3.79 -1.06
CA VAL A 88 -0.54 -3.19 -1.15
C VAL A 88 0.45 -4.11 -1.87
N ASN A 89 0.39 -5.42 -1.60
CA ASN A 89 1.28 -6.39 -2.23
C ASN A 89 1.00 -6.56 -3.73
N GLU A 90 -0.25 -6.44 -4.16
CA GLU A 90 -0.62 -6.43 -5.58
C GLU A 90 -0.01 -5.22 -6.30
N ILE A 91 -0.12 -4.02 -5.71
CA ILE A 91 0.49 -2.80 -6.27
C ILE A 91 2.01 -2.94 -6.34
N HIS A 92 2.61 -3.42 -5.25
CA HIS A 92 4.05 -3.67 -5.20
C HIS A 92 4.46 -4.64 -6.33
N ALA A 93 3.78 -5.77 -6.51
CA ALA A 93 4.06 -6.70 -7.60
C ALA A 93 3.91 -6.05 -8.99
N LYS A 94 2.86 -5.25 -9.21
CA LYS A 94 2.65 -4.52 -10.48
C LYS A 94 3.77 -3.51 -10.74
N SER A 95 4.25 -2.80 -9.71
CA SER A 95 5.35 -1.83 -9.85
C SER A 95 6.64 -2.46 -10.41
N TYR A 96 6.85 -3.76 -10.16
CA TYR A 96 7.97 -4.56 -10.69
C TYR A 96 7.63 -5.38 -11.94
N ALA A 97 6.39 -5.33 -12.44
CA ALA A 97 6.01 -6.00 -13.68
C ALA A 97 6.84 -5.47 -14.86
N ALA A 98 7.04 -6.26 -15.91
CA ALA A 98 7.86 -5.85 -17.06
C ALA A 98 7.29 -4.61 -17.77
N THR A 99 5.96 -4.51 -17.86
CA THR A 99 5.25 -3.46 -18.60
C THR A 99 4.09 -2.92 -17.77
N MET A 100 3.94 -1.59 -17.73
CA MET A 100 2.73 -0.88 -17.30
C MET A 100 2.57 0.35 -18.20
N THR A 101 1.33 0.75 -18.43
CA THR A 101 0.98 2.03 -19.07
C THR A 101 1.10 3.18 -18.06
N GLN A 102 1.16 4.42 -18.54
CA GLN A 102 1.17 5.58 -17.65
C GLN A 102 -0.14 5.67 -16.83
N GLU A 103 -1.26 5.35 -17.46
CA GLU A 103 -2.58 5.31 -16.81
C GLU A 103 -2.59 4.31 -15.66
N GLU A 104 -2.06 3.10 -15.88
CA GLU A 104 -1.93 2.08 -14.81
C GLU A 104 -1.00 2.58 -13.69
N VAL A 105 0.12 3.24 -14.02
CA VAL A 105 1.02 3.79 -12.98
C VAL A 105 0.32 4.85 -12.15
N ASP A 106 -0.44 5.75 -12.77
CA ASP A 106 -1.16 6.82 -12.08
C ASP A 106 -2.31 6.28 -11.21
N GLU A 107 -3.03 5.26 -11.69
CA GLU A 107 -4.06 4.54 -10.94
C GLU A 107 -3.47 3.87 -9.70
N GLU A 108 -2.39 3.10 -9.89
CA GLU A 108 -1.74 2.39 -8.80
C GLU A 108 -1.08 3.34 -7.79
N MET A 109 -0.49 4.45 -8.24
CA MET A 109 0.02 5.50 -7.35
C MET A 109 -1.08 6.12 -6.50
N THR A 110 -2.26 6.36 -7.08
CA THR A 110 -3.40 6.92 -6.36
C THR A 110 -3.92 5.95 -5.31
N ALA A 111 -4.08 4.67 -5.68
CA ALA A 111 -4.50 3.62 -4.76
C ALA A 111 -3.49 3.44 -3.61
N LEU A 112 -2.20 3.38 -3.93
CA LEU A 112 -1.13 3.25 -2.96
C LEU A 112 -1.05 4.43 -2.00
N THR A 113 -1.27 5.66 -2.48
CA THR A 113 -1.30 6.85 -1.62
C THR A 113 -2.43 6.76 -0.58
N SER A 114 -3.61 6.25 -0.98
CA SER A 114 -4.73 6.01 -0.06
C SER A 114 -4.39 4.92 0.97
N TYR A 115 -3.80 3.80 0.53
CA TYR A 115 -3.37 2.74 1.45
C TYR A 115 -2.26 3.23 2.39
N SER A 116 -1.33 4.05 1.92
CA SER A 116 -0.26 4.63 2.73
C SER A 116 -0.81 5.39 3.94
N GLN A 117 -1.88 6.17 3.77
CA GLN A 117 -2.51 6.88 4.88
C GLN A 117 -3.03 5.91 5.95
N THR A 118 -3.71 4.84 5.52
CA THR A 118 -4.20 3.80 6.44
C THR A 118 -3.04 3.08 7.14
N VAL A 119 -1.98 2.76 6.40
CA VAL A 119 -0.78 2.10 6.94
C VAL A 119 -0.06 3.01 7.94
N ASP A 120 0.07 4.30 7.65
CA ASP A 120 0.69 5.28 8.54
C ASP A 120 -0.09 5.43 9.84
N GLU A 121 -1.42 5.46 9.79
CA GLU A 121 -2.26 5.48 10.99
C GLU A 121 -2.09 4.21 11.82
N LEU A 122 -2.12 3.03 11.18
CA LEU A 122 -1.87 1.77 11.87
C LEU A 122 -0.47 1.73 12.49
N TYR A 123 0.54 2.26 11.79
CA TYR A 123 1.92 2.31 12.26
C TYR A 123 2.03 3.21 13.49
N GLN A 124 1.45 4.41 13.44
CA GLN A 124 1.42 5.35 14.57
C GLN A 124 0.70 4.76 15.79
N GLN A 125 -0.46 4.12 15.60
CA GLN A 125 -1.20 3.47 16.69
C GLN A 125 -0.41 2.33 17.36
N ASN A 126 0.50 1.70 16.62
CA ASN A 126 1.30 0.56 17.08
C ASN A 126 2.78 0.90 17.30
N GLN A 127 3.18 2.17 17.20
CA GLN A 127 4.57 2.61 17.18
C GLN A 127 5.42 2.02 18.31
N LYS A 128 4.94 2.09 19.56
CA LYS A 128 5.66 1.52 20.72
C LYS A 128 5.90 0.02 20.63
N ALA A 129 4.96 -0.73 20.05
CA ALA A 129 5.11 -2.17 19.87
C ALA A 129 6.03 -2.49 18.69
N ILE A 130 5.96 -1.69 17.63
CA ILE A 130 6.84 -1.79 16.46
C ILE A 130 8.29 -1.49 16.84
N GLU A 131 8.56 -0.42 17.59
CA GLU A 131 9.91 -0.09 18.07
C GLU A 131 10.52 -1.20 18.93
N LYS A 132 9.72 -1.83 19.78
CA LYS A 132 10.18 -3.00 20.57
C LYS A 132 10.52 -4.17 19.68
N LEU A 133 9.73 -4.40 18.63
CA LEU A 133 9.92 -5.49 17.68
C LEU A 133 11.16 -5.23 16.80
N LYS A 134 11.38 -3.99 16.32
CA LYS A 134 12.61 -3.59 15.61
C LYS A 134 13.87 -3.83 16.45
N LYS A 135 13.87 -3.38 17.71
CA LYS A 135 14.98 -3.62 18.65
C LYS A 135 15.23 -5.09 18.94
N GLN A 136 14.19 -5.93 18.88
CA GLN A 136 14.33 -7.36 19.03
C GLN A 136 14.99 -7.97 17.78
N ASP A 137 14.52 -7.60 16.59
CA ASP A 137 15.09 -8.08 15.32
C ASP A 137 16.58 -7.72 15.20
N GLU A 138 16.97 -6.48 15.53
CA GLU A 138 18.38 -6.02 15.53
C GLU A 138 19.28 -6.85 16.47
N LYS A 139 18.75 -7.20 17.66
CA LYS A 139 19.47 -8.04 18.63
C LYS A 139 19.63 -9.46 18.12
N GLU A 140 18.58 -10.04 17.56
CA GLU A 140 18.61 -11.39 16.99
C GLU A 140 19.57 -11.47 15.80
N GLU A 141 19.60 -10.46 14.93
CA GLU A 141 20.51 -10.37 13.80
C GLU A 141 21.97 -10.23 14.25
N SER A 142 22.24 -9.34 15.22
CA SER A 142 23.59 -9.18 15.80
C SER A 142 24.11 -10.48 16.42
N GLN A 143 23.24 -11.23 17.10
CA GLN A 143 23.60 -12.53 17.69
C GLN A 143 23.83 -13.61 16.64
N LYS A 144 23.10 -13.60 15.52
CA LYS A 144 23.34 -14.52 14.40
C LYS A 144 24.65 -14.22 13.70
N ASN A 145 24.98 -12.95 13.51
CA ASN A 145 26.22 -12.52 12.87
C ASN A 145 27.45 -12.77 13.75
N ALA A 146 27.33 -12.67 15.08
CA ALA A 146 28.41 -13.00 16.01
C ALA A 146 28.67 -14.51 16.20
N LYS A 147 27.77 -15.38 15.72
CA LYS A 147 27.88 -16.84 15.76
C LYS A 147 28.31 -17.45 14.43
N LYS A 148 28.45 -16.64 13.38
CA LYS A 148 29.06 -17.00 12.10
C LYS A 148 30.55 -16.68 12.13
#